data_AF-A0A4Y2L5E9-F1
#
_entry.id   AF-A0A4Y2L5E9-F1
#
_cell.length_a   1.000
_cell.length_b   1.000
_cell.length_c   1.000
_cell.angle_alpha   90.00
_cell.angle_beta   90.00
_cell.angle_gamma   90.00
#
_symmetry.space_group_name_H-M   'P 1'
#
loop_
_entity.id
_entity.type
_entity.pdbx_description
1 polymer ?
#
loop_
_entity_poly.entity_id
_entity_poly.type
_entity_poly.pdbx_seq_one_letter_code
_entity_poly.pdbx_strand_id
1 'polypeptide(L)'
;CRKEAKDWVKRGFENKAMLSLKNKKRHEALLEKKSIAFDNIEKLLCQLKNTGTEKMILEAYRTGVQAMKTATTGDLDLDSIDVVMSDVQGVLEDYNEVQSTLSKSVTPDESLEEFEEELENLIAEDNRPVKEKVRKESPSSVSDDEVLKQLATLETPPKDISPVKKPALQKPLRAP
;
A
#
# COMPACT_ATOMS: atom_id res chain seq x y z
N CYS A 1 6.97 8.54 22.14
CA CYS A 1 6.50 9.83 21.60
C CYS A 1 5.12 10.27 22.11
N ARG A 2 3.99 9.65 21.72
CA ARG A 2 2.65 10.15 22.13
C ARG A 2 2.39 10.07 23.63
N LYS A 3 2.79 8.97 24.28
CA LYS A 3 2.69 8.81 25.74
C LYS A 3 3.58 9.81 26.47
N GLU A 4 4.82 9.96 26.03
CA GLU A 4 5.78 10.93 26.61
C GLU A 4 5.32 12.39 26.44
N ALA A 5 4.74 12.75 25.29
CA ALA A 5 4.17 14.09 25.08
C ALA A 5 3.02 14.36 26.06
N LYS A 6 2.12 13.36 26.26
CA LYS A 6 1.06 13.43 27.28
C LYS A 6 1.64 13.58 28.70
N ASP A 7 2.72 12.88 29.01
CA ASP A 7 3.37 12.96 30.32
C ASP A 7 4.02 14.34 30.56
N TRP A 8 4.55 14.99 29.53
CA TRP A 8 5.11 16.35 29.62
C TRP A 8 4.03 17.44 29.76
N VAL A 9 2.88 17.29 29.10
CA VAL A 9 1.72 18.18 29.25
C VAL A 9 1.18 18.12 30.69
N LYS A 10 1.03 16.92 31.26
CA LYS A 10 0.60 16.73 32.66
C LYS A 10 1.54 17.37 33.68
N ARG A 11 2.81 17.54 33.33
CA ARG A 11 3.84 18.17 34.17
C ARG A 11 3.98 19.67 33.92
N GLY A 12 3.15 20.27 33.03
CA GLY A 12 3.18 21.70 32.69
C GLY A 12 4.36 22.12 31.81
N PHE A 13 5.12 21.17 31.26
CA PHE A 13 6.26 21.46 30.39
C PHE A 13 5.86 21.40 28.91
N GLU A 14 5.09 22.40 28.48
CA GLU A 14 4.57 22.51 27.11
C GLU A 14 5.68 22.49 26.05
N ASN A 15 6.80 23.17 26.30
CA ASN A 15 7.95 23.19 25.40
C ASN A 15 8.55 21.79 25.15
N LYS A 16 8.54 20.91 26.16
CA LYS A 16 9.05 19.53 26.02
C LYS A 16 8.05 18.63 25.31
N ALA A 17 6.76 18.78 25.59
CA ALA A 17 5.70 18.08 24.86
C ALA A 17 5.73 18.44 23.36
N MET A 18 5.85 19.73 23.06
CA MET A 18 5.96 20.24 21.70
C MET A 18 7.21 19.70 20.98
N LEU A 19 8.36 19.63 21.66
CA LEU A 19 9.58 19.04 21.09
C LEU A 19 9.40 17.54 20.76
N SER A 20 8.76 16.77 21.65
CA SER A 20 8.46 15.36 21.41
C SER A 20 7.51 15.14 20.22
N LEU A 21 6.49 15.98 20.05
CA LEU A 21 5.59 15.95 18.89
C LEU A 21 6.31 16.35 17.60
N LYS A 22 7.18 17.37 17.65
CA LYS A 22 7.98 17.81 16.49
C LYS A 22 8.93 16.72 16.00
N ASN A 23 9.57 16.00 16.93
CA ASN A 23 10.42 14.85 16.57
C ASN A 23 9.61 13.71 15.94
N LYS A 24 8.42 13.41 16.48
CA LYS A 24 7.49 12.43 15.90
C LYS A 24 7.14 12.80 14.45
N LYS A 25 6.71 14.04 14.21
CA LYS A 25 6.36 14.53 12.86
C LYS A 25 7.54 14.51 11.90
N ARG A 26 8.76 14.79 12.36
CA ARG A 26 9.97 14.66 11.53
C ARG A 26 10.17 13.22 11.05
N HIS A 27 9.90 12.23 11.89
CA HIS A 27 9.97 10.82 11.51
C HIS A 27 8.83 10.41 10.58
N GLU A 28 7.62 10.90 10.82
CA GLU A 28 6.46 10.68 9.93
C GLU A 28 6.71 11.28 8.55
N ALA A 29 7.19 12.53 8.45
CA ALA A 29 7.56 13.16 7.19
C ALA A 29 8.69 12.42 6.46
N LEU A 30 9.62 11.80 7.19
CA LEU A 30 10.66 10.96 6.58
C LEU A 30 10.07 9.66 6.03
N LEU A 31 9.14 9.05 6.77
CA LEU A 31 8.44 7.85 6.33
C LEU A 31 7.57 8.13 5.10
N GLU A 32 6.85 9.25 5.09
CA GLU A 32 6.05 9.72 3.98
C GLU A 32 6.91 9.95 2.73
N LYS A 33 8.06 10.63 2.87
CA LYS A 33 9.02 10.78 1.76
C LYS A 33 9.49 9.44 1.21
N LYS A 34 9.70 8.45 2.07
CA LYS A 34 10.06 7.10 1.64
C LYS A 34 8.89 6.39 0.95
N SER A 35 7.66 6.58 1.43
CA SER A 35 6.45 6.06 0.79
C SER A 35 6.27 6.64 -0.61
N ILE A 36 6.37 7.97 -0.75
CA ILE A 36 6.30 8.65 -2.04
C ILE A 36 7.40 8.14 -2.99
N ALA A 37 8.63 7.98 -2.48
CA ALA A 37 9.71 7.41 -3.28
C ALA A 37 9.42 5.97 -3.72
N PHE A 38 8.80 5.16 -2.85
CA PHE A 38 8.37 3.81 -3.18
C PHE A 38 7.27 3.81 -4.24
N ASP A 39 6.21 4.61 -4.08
CA ASP A 39 5.11 4.76 -5.05
C ASP A 39 5.63 5.22 -6.41
N ASN A 40 6.60 6.13 -6.43
CA ASN A 40 7.27 6.56 -7.66
C ASN A 40 8.01 5.42 -8.35
N ILE A 41 8.73 4.59 -7.59
CA ILE A 41 9.42 3.41 -8.13
C ILE A 41 8.41 2.40 -8.68
N GLU A 42 7.33 2.13 -7.96
CA GLU A 42 6.25 1.26 -8.43
C GLU A 42 5.61 1.79 -9.70
N LYS A 43 5.34 3.10 -9.77
CA LYS A 43 4.81 3.75 -10.97
C LYS A 43 5.76 3.61 -12.16
N LEU A 44 7.05 3.84 -11.97
CA LEU A 44 8.07 3.66 -13.02
C LEU A 44 8.12 2.20 -13.49
N LEU A 45 7.98 1.24 -12.59
CA LEU A 45 7.95 -0.18 -12.92
C LEU A 45 6.70 -0.56 -13.72
N CYS A 46 5.53 -0.06 -13.32
CA CYS A 46 4.29 -0.21 -14.06
C CYS A 46 4.38 0.41 -15.46
N GLN A 47 4.95 1.61 -15.58
CA GLN A 47 5.17 2.27 -16.87
C GLN A 47 6.10 1.45 -17.76
N LEU A 48 7.22 0.95 -17.23
CA LEU A 48 8.16 0.12 -17.99
C LEU A 48 7.48 -1.17 -18.50
N LYS A 49 6.67 -1.82 -17.65
CA LYS A 49 5.88 -2.99 -18.04
C LYS A 49 4.88 -2.64 -19.14
N ASN A 50 4.19 -1.51 -19.01
CA ASN A 50 3.21 -1.05 -19.98
C ASN A 50 3.86 -0.69 -21.32
N THR A 51 5.05 -0.09 -21.36
CA THR A 51 5.77 0.21 -22.62
C THR A 51 5.97 -1.03 -23.48
N GLY A 52 6.24 -2.20 -22.87
CA GLY A 52 6.35 -3.46 -23.60
C GLY A 52 5.02 -3.87 -24.27
N THR A 53 3.92 -3.74 -23.55
CA THR A 53 2.57 -4.02 -24.06
C THR A 53 2.12 -2.99 -25.10
N GLU A 54 2.37 -1.70 -24.87
CA GLU A 54 2.07 -0.61 -25.81
C GLU A 54 2.82 -0.80 -27.13
N LYS A 55 4.10 -1.19 -27.08
CA LYS A 55 4.86 -1.53 -28.29
C LYS A 55 4.23 -2.70 -29.04
N MET A 56 3.82 -3.76 -28.35
CA MET A 56 3.14 -4.90 -28.97
C MET A 56 1.81 -4.48 -29.61
N ILE A 57 1.02 -3.64 -28.94
CA ILE A 57 -0.24 -3.10 -29.47
C ILE A 57 0.04 -2.25 -30.72
N LEU A 58 1.05 -1.38 -30.70
CA LEU A 58 1.44 -0.58 -31.85
C LEU A 58 1.94 -1.44 -33.03
N GLU A 59 2.70 -2.50 -32.76
CA GLU A 59 3.11 -3.46 -33.78
C GLU A 59 1.91 -4.20 -34.37
N ALA A 60 1.00 -4.70 -33.53
CA ALA A 60 -0.23 -5.34 -33.97
C ALA A 60 -1.11 -4.39 -34.80
N TYR A 61 -1.25 -3.13 -34.38
CA TYR A 61 -1.97 -2.10 -35.13
C TYR A 61 -1.27 -1.80 -36.45
N ARG A 62 0.05 -1.63 -36.47
CA ARG A 62 0.82 -1.42 -37.70
C ARG A 62 0.66 -2.59 -38.67
N THR A 63 0.73 -3.81 -38.18
CA THR A 63 0.49 -5.02 -38.98
C THR A 63 -0.94 -5.08 -39.47
N GLY A 64 -1.94 -4.75 -38.63
CA GLY A 64 -3.34 -4.67 -39.01
C GLY A 64 -3.60 -3.61 -40.08
N VAL A 65 -3.03 -2.42 -39.94
CA VAL A 65 -3.08 -1.33 -40.92
C VAL A 65 -2.36 -1.72 -42.21
N GLN A 66 -1.22 -2.41 -42.13
CA GLN A 66 -0.55 -2.91 -43.34
C GLN A 66 -1.40 -3.98 -44.03
N ALA A 67 -2.00 -4.91 -43.30
CA ALA A 67 -2.87 -5.95 -43.83
C ALA A 67 -4.14 -5.34 -44.47
N MET A 68 -4.78 -4.39 -43.77
CA MET A 68 -5.88 -3.60 -44.33
C MET A 68 -5.42 -2.85 -45.56
N LYS A 69 -4.30 -2.11 -45.52
CA LYS A 69 -3.78 -1.39 -46.69
C LYS A 69 -3.56 -2.32 -47.87
N THR A 70 -3.00 -3.51 -47.67
CA THR A 70 -2.83 -4.49 -48.75
C THR A 70 -4.15 -5.04 -49.28
N ALA A 71 -5.19 -5.17 -48.43
CA ALA A 71 -6.53 -5.58 -48.83
C ALA A 71 -7.33 -4.44 -49.50
N THR A 72 -7.18 -3.21 -49.01
CA THR A 72 -7.80 -1.96 -49.49
C THR A 72 -7.18 -1.49 -50.80
N THR A 73 -5.86 -1.64 -51.00
CA THR A 73 -5.24 -1.44 -52.33
C THR A 73 -5.70 -2.47 -53.36
N GLY A 74 -6.35 -3.54 -52.91
CA GLY A 74 -7.05 -4.50 -53.76
C GLY A 74 -8.35 -3.94 -54.30
N ASP A 75 -9.27 -3.43 -53.45
CA ASP A 75 -10.65 -3.10 -53.85
C ASP A 75 -11.43 -2.16 -52.87
N LEU A 76 -10.94 -0.98 -52.47
CA LEU A 76 -11.75 -0.04 -51.66
C LEU A 76 -11.61 1.45 -52.07
N ASP A 77 -12.77 2.09 -52.16
CA ASP A 77 -12.99 3.47 -52.63
C ASP A 77 -12.54 4.50 -51.56
N LEU A 78 -11.84 5.56 -51.99
CA LEU A 78 -11.22 6.59 -51.14
C LEU A 78 -12.19 7.24 -50.16
N ASP A 79 -13.47 7.35 -50.55
CA ASP A 79 -14.52 7.98 -49.76
C ASP A 79 -14.81 7.26 -48.43
N SER A 80 -14.55 5.95 -48.34
CA SER A 80 -14.79 5.21 -47.09
C SER A 80 -13.72 5.47 -46.03
N ILE A 81 -12.53 5.94 -46.42
CA ILE A 81 -11.42 6.21 -45.48
C ILE A 81 -11.64 7.54 -44.76
N ASP A 82 -12.13 8.55 -45.48
CA ASP A 82 -12.38 9.88 -44.91
C ASP A 82 -13.48 9.87 -43.85
N VAL A 83 -14.52 9.03 -44.03
CA VAL A 83 -15.58 8.85 -43.02
C VAL A 83 -15.02 8.24 -41.74
N VAL A 84 -14.20 7.19 -41.85
CA VAL A 84 -13.63 6.51 -40.67
C VAL A 84 -12.66 7.42 -39.92
N MET A 85 -11.88 8.25 -40.63
CA MET A 85 -11.02 9.24 -39.99
C MET A 85 -11.82 10.32 -39.24
N SER A 86 -12.97 10.74 -39.78
CA SER A 86 -13.86 11.68 -39.10
C SER A 86 -14.43 11.09 -37.80
N ASP A 87 -14.80 9.81 -37.80
CA ASP A 87 -15.34 9.14 -36.61
C ASP A 87 -14.28 8.98 -35.51
N VAL A 88 -13.04 8.64 -35.87
CA VAL A 88 -11.92 8.52 -34.92
C VAL A 88 -11.61 9.87 -34.25
N GLN A 89 -11.71 10.96 -34.99
CA GLN A 89 -11.49 12.31 -34.45
C GLN A 89 -12.56 12.68 -33.41
N GLY A 90 -13.84 12.37 -33.67
CA GLY A 90 -14.92 12.63 -32.71
C GLY A 90 -14.73 11.88 -31.38
N VAL A 91 -14.32 10.62 -31.44
CA VAL A 91 -14.05 9.81 -30.22
C VAL A 91 -12.90 10.37 -29.38
N LEU A 92 -11.88 10.95 -30.02
CA LEU A 92 -10.74 11.54 -29.32
C LEU A 92 -11.11 12.86 -28.61
N GLU A 93 -12.03 13.64 -29.18
CA GLU A 93 -12.56 14.86 -28.59
C GLU A 93 -13.39 14.54 -27.32
N ASP A 94 -14.29 13.56 -27.40
CA ASP A 94 -15.08 13.10 -26.25
C ASP A 94 -14.19 12.63 -25.09
N TYR A 95 -13.13 11.88 -25.39
CA TYR A 95 -12.20 11.38 -24.38
C TYR A 95 -11.47 12.52 -23.65
N ASN A 96 -11.04 13.55 -24.38
CA ASN A 96 -10.38 14.72 -23.80
C ASN A 96 -11.32 15.51 -22.88
N GLU A 97 -12.60 15.62 -23.23
CA GLU A 97 -13.60 16.28 -22.39
C GLU A 97 -13.80 15.54 -21.05
N VAL A 98 -13.87 14.20 -21.09
CA VAL A 98 -13.97 13.37 -19.88
C VAL A 98 -12.74 13.56 -18.99
N GLN A 99 -11.54 13.51 -19.58
CA GLN A 99 -10.29 13.66 -18.84
C GLN A 99 -10.16 15.06 -18.19
N SER A 100 -10.56 16.11 -18.90
CA SER A 100 -10.59 17.49 -18.39
C SER A 100 -11.57 17.65 -17.23
N THR A 101 -12.72 16.99 -17.30
CA THR A 101 -13.74 17.05 -16.24
C THR A 101 -13.28 16.31 -14.98
N LEU A 102 -12.60 15.17 -15.13
CA LEU A 102 -12.09 14.39 -14.01
C LEU A 102 -10.92 15.08 -13.28
N SER A 103 -10.14 15.88 -13.99
CA SER A 103 -8.94 16.54 -13.44
C SER A 103 -9.24 17.80 -12.60
N LYS A 104 -10.51 18.25 -12.55
CA LYS A 104 -10.91 19.52 -11.91
C LYS A 104 -11.20 19.43 -10.41
N SER A 105 -11.23 18.23 -9.82
CA SER A 105 -11.47 18.08 -8.38
C SER A 105 -10.21 17.59 -7.66
N VAL A 106 -9.92 18.22 -6.51
CA VAL A 106 -8.91 17.91 -5.49
C VAL A 106 -7.75 18.91 -5.49
N THR A 107 -7.97 20.02 -4.77
CA THR A 107 -6.88 20.79 -4.16
C THR A 107 -6.91 20.53 -2.65
N PRO A 108 -5.83 20.02 -2.05
CA PRO A 108 -5.73 19.80 -0.62
C PRO A 108 -5.04 21.00 0.05
N ASP A 109 -5.72 21.64 1.00
CA ASP A 109 -5.10 22.54 1.98
C ASP A 109 -5.63 22.24 3.39
N GLU A 110 -5.70 20.95 3.74
CA GLU A 110 -6.25 20.48 5.03
C GLU A 110 -5.17 20.41 6.12
N SER A 111 -3.89 20.61 5.78
CA SER A 111 -2.82 20.14 6.64
C SER A 111 -2.51 21.03 7.86
N LEU A 112 -2.68 22.36 7.82
CA LEU A 112 -2.21 23.22 8.93
C LEU A 112 -3.22 23.31 10.08
N GLU A 113 -4.51 23.42 9.76
CA GLU A 113 -5.61 23.57 10.71
C GLU A 113 -5.86 22.27 11.51
N GLU A 114 -5.61 21.12 10.88
CA GLU A 114 -5.66 19.79 11.52
C GLU A 114 -4.68 19.65 12.70
N PHE A 115 -3.52 20.32 12.65
CA PHE A 115 -2.51 20.22 13.72
C PHE A 115 -2.83 21.03 14.96
N GLU A 116 -3.47 22.19 14.81
CA GLU A 116 -3.93 23.00 15.94
C GLU A 116 -5.13 22.33 16.61
N GLU A 117 -6.03 21.73 15.81
CA GLU A 117 -7.18 20.97 16.30
C GLU A 117 -6.78 19.68 17.03
N GLU A 118 -5.79 18.91 16.53
CA GLU A 118 -5.34 17.68 17.23
C GLU A 118 -4.78 18.01 18.63
N LEU A 119 -4.05 19.12 18.74
CA LEU A 119 -3.46 19.56 19.99
C LEU A 119 -4.54 20.01 20.98
N GLU A 120 -5.52 20.79 20.52
CA GLU A 120 -6.63 21.26 21.34
C GLU A 120 -7.51 20.09 21.81
N ASN A 121 -7.79 19.13 20.94
CA ASN A 121 -8.54 17.91 21.28
C ASN A 121 -7.81 17.04 22.32
N LEU A 122 -6.47 16.93 22.25
CA LEU A 122 -5.67 16.21 23.24
C LEU A 122 -5.71 16.87 24.62
N ILE A 123 -5.74 18.20 24.67
CA ILE A 123 -5.85 18.98 25.91
C ILE A 123 -7.28 18.89 26.48
N ALA A 124 -8.30 18.95 25.62
CA ALA A 124 -9.70 18.81 26.01
C ALA A 124 -10.05 17.40 26.51
N GLU A 125 -9.43 16.36 25.93
CA GLU A 125 -9.53 14.98 26.42
C GLU A 125 -9.06 14.82 27.86
N ASP A 126 -7.98 15.50 28.25
CA ASP A 126 -7.37 15.39 29.59
C ASP A 126 -8.10 16.26 30.64
N ASN A 127 -8.77 17.36 30.21
CA ASN A 127 -9.53 18.26 31.09
C ASN A 127 -10.99 17.81 31.34
N ARG A 128 -11.44 16.69 30.76
CA ARG A 128 -12.74 16.11 31.14
C ARG A 128 -12.65 15.63 32.60
N PRO A 129 -13.47 16.14 33.53
CA PRO A 129 -13.42 15.71 34.92
C PRO A 129 -13.74 14.22 34.97
N VAL A 130 -12.72 13.41 35.28
CA VAL A 130 -12.87 12.00 35.57
C VAL A 130 -13.78 11.90 36.78
N LYS A 131 -15.04 11.51 36.56
CA LYS A 131 -15.90 11.02 37.63
C LYS A 131 -15.18 9.83 38.26
N GLU A 132 -14.67 10.07 39.45
CA GLU A 132 -14.10 9.10 40.37
C GLU A 132 -14.99 7.84 40.42
N LYS A 133 -14.52 6.77 39.78
CA LYS A 133 -14.99 5.41 40.04
C LYS A 133 -13.81 4.63 40.57
N VAL A 134 -13.73 4.62 41.89
CA VAL A 134 -13.35 3.52 42.77
C VAL A 134 -12.59 2.38 42.08
N ARG A 135 -11.29 2.34 42.37
CA ARG A 135 -10.39 1.19 42.41
C ARG A 135 -11.12 -0.16 42.47
N LYS A 136 -11.02 -0.94 41.40
CA LYS A 136 -11.01 -2.40 41.47
C LYS A 136 -9.80 -2.88 40.67
N GLU A 137 -8.90 -3.53 41.40
CA GLU A 137 -7.67 -4.13 40.90
C GLU A 137 -8.03 -5.21 39.87
N SER A 138 -7.58 -5.03 38.64
CA SER A 138 -7.56 -6.08 37.62
C SER A 138 -6.26 -6.90 37.80
N PRO A 139 -6.33 -8.22 38.00
CA PRO A 139 -5.15 -9.04 38.22
C PRO A 139 -4.49 -9.35 36.87
N SER A 140 -3.41 -8.64 36.56
CA SER A 140 -2.50 -9.02 35.46
C SER A 140 -1.06 -8.99 35.93
N SER A 141 -0.74 -9.90 36.86
CA SER A 141 0.62 -10.38 37.07
C SER A 141 0.53 -11.86 37.37
N VAL A 142 0.14 -12.64 36.35
CA VAL A 142 0.41 -14.08 36.41
C VAL A 142 1.93 -14.20 36.27
N SER A 143 2.60 -14.53 37.38
CA SER A 143 4.04 -14.67 37.43
C SER A 143 4.47 -15.81 36.51
N ASP A 144 5.59 -15.64 35.80
CA ASP A 144 6.12 -16.60 34.82
C ASP A 144 6.23 -18.04 35.36
N ASP A 145 6.35 -18.18 36.68
CA ASP A 145 6.36 -19.47 37.39
C ASP A 145 5.05 -20.27 37.28
N GLU A 146 3.90 -19.59 37.20
CA GLU A 146 2.59 -20.26 37.11
C GLU A 146 2.35 -20.81 35.70
N VAL A 147 2.87 -20.12 34.67
CA VAL A 147 2.84 -20.55 33.27
C VAL A 147 3.75 -21.75 33.05
N LEU A 148 4.94 -21.76 33.66
CA LEU A 148 5.88 -22.90 33.60
C LEU A 148 5.29 -24.17 34.24
N LYS A 149 4.52 -24.02 35.31
CA LYS A 149 3.84 -25.13 35.98
C LYS A 149 2.71 -25.73 35.12
N GLN A 150 1.99 -24.89 34.38
CA GLN A 150 0.96 -25.36 33.43
C GLN A 150 1.57 -26.03 32.20
N LEU A 151 2.71 -25.55 31.70
CA LEU A 151 3.46 -26.17 30.60
C LEU A 151 4.00 -27.57 30.97
N ALA A 152 4.44 -27.77 32.21
CA ALA A 152 4.91 -29.07 32.70
C ALA A 152 3.79 -30.10 32.90
N THR A 153 2.53 -29.65 33.02
CA THR A 153 1.36 -30.52 33.22
C THR A 153 0.81 -31.08 31.89
N LEU A 154 1.19 -30.48 30.75
CA LEU A 154 0.85 -30.99 29.42
C LEU A 154 1.87 -32.05 28.98
N GLU A 155 1.61 -33.32 29.32
CA GLU A 155 2.31 -34.44 28.70
C GLU A 155 2.03 -34.46 27.19
N THR A 156 3.09 -34.43 26.38
CA THR A 156 2.97 -34.66 24.93
C THR A 156 2.59 -36.11 24.66
N PRO A 157 1.66 -36.39 23.72
CA PRO A 157 1.23 -37.74 23.40
C PRO A 157 2.38 -38.63 22.91
N PRO A 158 2.29 -39.97 23.10
CA PRO A 158 3.40 -40.88 22.85
C PRO A 158 3.82 -40.86 21.38
N LYS A 159 5.11 -40.61 21.15
CA LYS A 159 5.78 -40.86 19.86
C LYS A 159 5.96 -42.36 19.69
N ASP A 160 4.91 -43.02 19.25
CA ASP A 160 5.00 -44.37 18.70
C ASP A 160 4.81 -44.32 17.18
N ILE A 161 5.88 -43.96 16.47
CA ILE A 161 6.05 -44.32 15.07
C ILE A 161 7.54 -44.67 14.87
N SER A 162 7.77 -45.97 14.78
CA SER A 162 9.04 -46.64 14.45
C SER A 162 9.80 -46.02 13.27
N PRO A 163 11.13 -46.19 13.19
CA PRO A 163 11.95 -45.59 12.14
C PRO A 163 11.66 -46.22 10.77
N VAL A 164 11.12 -45.44 9.83
CA VAL A 164 11.02 -45.84 8.43
C VAL A 164 12.42 -45.90 7.83
N LYS A 165 12.80 -47.10 7.40
CA LYS A 165 14.04 -47.46 6.71
C LYS A 165 14.16 -46.67 5.40
N LYS A 166 15.24 -45.90 5.23
CA LYS A 166 15.55 -45.19 3.98
C LYS A 166 15.80 -46.19 2.84
N PRO A 167 15.22 -46.03 1.63
CA PRO A 167 15.68 -46.75 0.45
C PRO A 167 17.00 -46.15 -0.05
N ALA A 168 17.97 -47.02 -0.34
CA ALA A 168 19.28 -46.66 -0.88
C ALA A 168 19.17 -46.20 -2.34
N LEU A 169 19.82 -45.09 -2.68
CA LEU A 169 20.04 -44.66 -4.06
C LEU A 169 20.89 -45.71 -4.80
N GLN A 170 20.31 -46.34 -5.84
CA GLN A 170 21.07 -47.09 -6.84
C GLN A 170 21.77 -46.12 -7.81
N LYS A 171 23.07 -46.31 -7.97
CA LYS A 171 23.90 -45.66 -9.00
C LYS A 171 23.46 -46.13 -10.40
N PRO A 172 23.52 -45.28 -11.44
CA PRO A 172 23.25 -45.75 -12.80
C PRO A 172 24.39 -46.64 -13.30
N LEU A 173 24.02 -47.80 -13.84
CA LEU A 173 24.91 -48.70 -14.56
C LEU A 173 25.39 -48.03 -15.85
N ARG A 174 26.71 -48.06 -16.04
CA ARG A 174 27.40 -47.93 -17.33
C ARG A 174 27.09 -49.17 -18.16
N ALA A 175 26.72 -49.00 -19.43
CA ALA A 175 26.74 -50.07 -20.42
C ALA A 175 27.73 -49.69 -21.54
N PRO A 176 28.38 -50.69 -22.19
CA PRO A 176 29.35 -50.49 -23.28
C PRO A 176 28.69 -50.01 -24.58
#